data_AF-A0A6B2VCB5-F1
#
_entry.id   AF-A0A6B2VCB5-F1
#
_cell.length_a   1.000
_cell.length_b   1.000
_cell.length_c   1.000
_cell.angle_alpha   90.00
_cell.angle_beta   90.00
_cell.angle_gamma   90.00
#
_symmetry.space_group_name_H-M   'P 1'
#
loop_
_entity.id
_entity.type
_entity.pdbx_description
1 polymer ?
#
loop_
_entity_poly.entity_id
_entity_poly.type
_entity_poly.pdbx_seq_one_letter_code
_entity_poly.pdbx_strand_id
1 'polypeptide(L)' 'VAARGRSGMNVWVPVPDETGAVARLLHAGWAVAPGARFRLSAPPGIRITVSTLRDGEPERLADAVAAALGPAPARGYV' A
#
# COMPACT_ATOMS: atom_id res chain seq x y z
N VAL A 1 5.70 3.52 -7.88
CA VAL A 1 5.44 4.12 -6.55
C VAL A 1 6.76 4.18 -5.78
N ALA A 2 7.15 5.33 -5.24
CA ALA A 2 8.37 5.42 -4.44
C ALA A 2 8.13 4.85 -3.03
N ALA A 3 8.93 3.89 -2.60
CA ALA A 3 8.82 3.24 -1.29
C ALA A 3 10.18 3.22 -0.57
N ARG A 4 10.18 3.04 0.75
CA ARG A 4 11.40 2.92 1.58
C ARG A 4 11.41 1.60 2.36
N GLY A 5 12.59 1.08 2.65
CA GLY A 5 12.77 -0.26 3.22
C GLY A 5 13.52 -1.18 2.26
N ARG A 6 14.73 -0.76 1.83
CA ARG A 6 15.60 -1.53 0.91
C ARG A 6 15.87 -2.94 1.44
N SER A 7 15.88 -3.13 2.75
CA SER A 7 16.09 -4.41 3.43
C SER A 7 15.19 -4.53 4.65
N GLY A 8 15.08 -5.77 5.15
CA GLY A 8 14.27 -6.12 6.31
C GLY A 8 12.89 -6.64 5.92
N MET A 9 12.02 -6.78 6.92
CA MET A 9 10.72 -7.41 6.74
C MET A 9 9.61 -6.44 6.32
N ASN A 10 9.86 -5.13 6.37
CA ASN A 10 8.83 -4.12 6.20
C ASN A 10 9.23 -3.04 5.19
N VAL A 11 8.27 -2.70 4.33
CA VAL A 11 8.35 -1.60 3.37
C VAL A 11 7.36 -0.52 3.77
N TRP A 12 7.80 0.73 3.68
CA TRP A 12 7.00 1.93 3.88
C TRP A 12 6.64 2.56 2.53
N VAL A 13 5.36 2.75 2.28
CA VAL A 13 4.85 3.38 1.06
C VAL A 13 4.08 4.64 1.45
N PRO A 14 4.58 5.85 1.11
CA PRO A 14 3.83 7.09 1.33
C PRO A 14 2.52 7.08 0.54
N VAL A 15 1.42 7.51 1.18
CA VAL A 15 0.09 7.60 0.55
C VAL A 15 -0.61 8.89 1.00
N PRO A 16 -1.47 9.50 0.16
CA PRO A 16 -2.22 10.69 0.56
C PRO A 16 -3.36 10.38 1.54
N ASP A 17 -3.91 9.17 1.48
CA ASP A 17 -5.02 8.70 2.32
C ASP A 17 -4.77 7.24 2.73
N GLU A 18 -4.44 7.02 4.00
CA GLU A 18 -4.16 5.69 4.54
C GLU A 18 -5.40 4.79 4.54
N THR A 19 -6.57 5.34 4.88
CA THR A 19 -7.82 4.57 4.97
C THR A 19 -8.23 4.08 3.59
N GLY A 20 -8.26 4.98 2.60
CA GLY A 20 -8.60 4.62 1.22
C GLY A 20 -7.60 3.63 0.61
N ALA A 21 -6.30 3.81 0.85
CA ALA A 21 -5.27 2.88 0.37
C ALA A 21 -5.44 1.48 0.98
N VAL A 22 -5.61 1.39 2.30
CA VAL A 22 -5.83 0.11 3.01
C VAL A 22 -7.12 -0.56 2.52
N ALA A 23 -8.21 0.19 2.37
CA ALA A 23 -9.49 -0.36 1.90
C ALA A 23 -9.40 -0.91 0.47
N ARG A 24 -8.76 -0.19 -0.46
CA ARG A 24 -8.58 -0.64 -1.85
C ARG A 24 -7.69 -1.88 -1.93
N LEU A 25 -6.60 -1.90 -1.16
CA LEU A 25 -5.70 -3.05 -1.11
C LEU A 25 -6.40 -4.27 -0.51
N LEU A 26 -7.17 -4.09 0.56
CA LEU A 26 -7.98 -5.15 1.15
C LEU A 26 -8.99 -5.72 0.15
N HIS A 27 -9.66 -4.85 -0.62
CA HIS A 27 -10.57 -5.28 -1.69
C HIS A 27 -9.85 -6.04 -2.81
N ALA A 28 -8.60 -5.68 -3.10
CA ALA A 28 -7.73 -6.41 -4.03
C ALA A 28 -7.12 -7.69 -3.44
N GLY A 29 -7.49 -8.08 -2.20
CA GLY A 29 -7.04 -9.30 -1.54
C GLY A 29 -5.77 -9.15 -0.70
N TRP A 30 -5.28 -7.92 -0.48
CA TRP A 30 -4.04 -7.63 0.25
C TRP A 30 -4.30 -6.97 1.59
N ALA A 31 -3.93 -7.65 2.68
CA ALA A 31 -3.94 -7.05 4.01
C ALA A 31 -2.66 -6.24 4.25
N VAL A 32 -2.82 -4.94 4.54
CA VAL A 32 -1.73 -4.03 4.87
C VAL A 32 -2.08 -3.18 6.11
N ALA A 33 -1.07 -2.55 6.71
CA ALA A 33 -1.27 -1.75 7.91
C ALA A 33 -1.27 -0.24 7.63
N PRO A 34 -2.21 0.53 8.21
CA PRO A 34 -2.12 1.98 8.22
C PRO A 34 -0.87 2.43 9.00
N GLY A 35 -0.27 3.51 8.54
CA GLY A 35 0.97 4.07 9.06
C GLY A 35 0.80 4.86 10.35
N ALA A 36 -0.40 5.36 10.64
CA ALA A 36 -0.72 6.15 11.83
C ALA A 36 -0.16 5.57 13.14
N ARG A 37 -0.17 4.24 13.29
CA ARG A 37 0.34 3.53 14.48
C ARG A 37 1.88 3.41 14.56
N PHE A 38 2.60 3.79 13.50
CA PHE A 38 4.06 3.63 13.35
C PHE A 38 4.79 4.93 13.03
N ARG A 39 4.08 6.05 12.92
CA ARG A 39 4.67 7.37 12.65
C ARG A 39 4.67 8.24 13.91
N LEU A 40 5.78 8.95 14.13
CA LEU A 40 5.85 10.08 15.07
C LEU A 40 5.71 11.41 14.29
N SER A 41 6.60 11.64 13.33
CA SER A 41 6.62 12.87 12.51
C SER A 41 6.58 12.61 11.00
N ALA A 42 6.51 11.35 10.58
CA ALA A 42 6.48 11.01 9.15
C ALA A 42 5.12 11.40 8.53
N PRO A 43 5.09 11.82 7.24
CA PRO A 43 3.85 11.96 6.48
C PRO A 43 3.05 10.65 6.40
N PRO A 44 1.77 10.68 5.99
CA PRO A 44 0.95 9.48 5.92
C PRO A 44 1.52 8.42 4.98
N GLY A 45 1.33 7.16 5.33
CA GLY A 45 1.88 6.02 4.62
C GLY A 45 1.27 4.70 5.07
N ILE A 46 1.51 3.64 4.31
CA ILE A 46 1.17 2.28 4.70
C ILE A 46 2.44 1.48 4.99
N ARG A 47 2.35 0.57 5.95
CA ARG A 47 3.41 -0.40 6.25
C ARG A 47 3.01 -1.77 5.70
N ILE A 48 3.89 -2.33 4.88
CA ILE A 48 3.71 -3.62 4.24
C ILE A 48 4.76 -4.58 4.79
N THR A 49 4.35 -5.72 5.32
CA THR A 49 5.26 -6.79 5.75
C THR A 49 5.46 -7.77 4.60
N VAL A 50 6.68 -7.85 4.08
CA VAL A 50 7.02 -8.61 2.86
C VAL A 50 7.59 -10.01 3.14
N SER A 51 7.91 -10.31 4.40
CA SER A 51 8.58 -11.56 4.79
C SER A 51 7.76 -12.83 4.64
N THR A 52 6.45 -12.71 4.36
CA THR A 52 5.53 -13.85 4.18
C THR A 52 5.07 -14.02 2.73
N LEU A 53 5.55 -13.15 1.84
CA LEU A 53 5.23 -13.23 0.42
C LEU A 53 5.99 -14.38 -0.23
N ARG A 54 5.30 -15.12 -1.08
CA ARG A 54 5.84 -16.19 -1.93
C ARG A 54 6.42 -15.61 -3.21
N ASP A 55 7.15 -16.42 -3.95
CA ASP A 55 7.67 -16.04 -5.26
C ASP A 55 6.56 -15.52 -6.18
N GLY A 56 6.77 -14.36 -6.80
CA GLY A 56 5.81 -13.69 -7.68
C GLY A 56 4.69 -12.88 -6.99
N GLU A 57 4.52 -13.02 -5.67
CA GLU A 57 3.59 -12.16 -4.91
C GLU A 57 4.10 -10.71 -4.74
N PRO A 58 5.41 -10.43 -4.56
CA PRO A 58 5.92 -9.06 -4.46
C PRO A 58 5.55 -8.18 -5.66
N GLU A 59 5.65 -8.71 -6.88
CA GLU A 59 5.32 -8.00 -8.11
C GLU A 59 3.82 -7.70 -8.17
N ARG A 60 2.98 -8.70 -7.88
CA ARG A 60 1.51 -8.54 -7.86
C ARG A 60 1.05 -7.55 -6.80
N LEU A 61 1.71 -7.54 -5.63
CA LEU A 61 1.44 -6.58 -4.58
C LEU A 61 1.88 -5.17 -5.00
N ALA A 62 3.04 -5.03 -5.65
CA ALA A 62 3.50 -3.75 -6.17
C ALA A 62 2.53 -3.16 -7.21
N ASP A 63 2.01 -3.99 -8.11
CA ASP A 63 0.98 -3.60 -9.08
C ASP A 63 -0.33 -3.19 -8.38
N ALA A 64 -0.77 -3.96 -7.37
CA ALA A 64 -1.95 -3.62 -6.59
C ALA A 64 -1.79 -2.28 -5.84
N VAL A 65 -0.61 -2.01 -5.29
CA VAL A 65 -0.28 -0.71 -4.67
C VAL A 65 -0.30 0.41 -5.69
N ALA A 66 0.28 0.21 -6.88
CA ALA A 66 0.24 1.19 -7.95
C ALA A 66 -1.21 1.49 -8.40
N ALA A 67 -2.04 0.46 -8.54
CA ALA A 67 -3.45 0.61 -8.90
C ALA A 67 -4.27 1.32 -7.80
N ALA A 68 -4.03 0.99 -6.53
CA ALA A 68 -4.74 1.60 -5.40
C ALA A 68 -4.42 3.09 -5.19
N LEU A 69 -3.23 3.52 -5.63
CA LEU A 69 -2.75 4.91 -5.56
C LEU A 69 -2.92 5.67 -6.88
N GLY A 70 -3.22 4.97 -7.97
CA GLY A 70 -3.56 5.56 -9.25
C GLY A 70 -4.87 6.36 -9.19
N PRO A 71 -5.13 7.20 -10.21
CA PRO A 71 -6.39 7.91 -10.30
C PRO A 71 -7.55 6.91 -10.27
N ALA A 72 -8.53 7.16 -9.42
CA ALA A 72 -9.75 6.36 -9.40
C ALA A 72 -10.40 6.44 -10.80
N PRO A 73 -10.89 5.32 -11.37
CA PRO A 73 -11.63 5.38 -12.61
C PRO A 73 -12.78 6.39 -12.43
N ALA A 74 -12.91 7.32 -13.38
CA ALA A 74 -13.96 8.32 -13.35
C ALA A 74 -15.30 7.59 -13.24
N ARG A 75 -15.97 7.76 -12.10
CA ARG A 75 -17.28 7.16 -11.87
C ARG A 75 -18.26 7.92 -12.76
N GLY A 76 -18.54 7.38 -13.94
CA GLY A 76 -19.64 7.84 -14.78
C GLY A 76 -20.94 7.54 -14.08
N TYR A 77 -21.59 8.57 -13.56
CA TYR A 77 -23.01 8.47 -13.21
C TYR A 77 -23.79 8.50 -14.54
N VAL A 78 -24.55 7.43 -14.79
CA VAL A 78 -25.58 7.38 -15.84
C VAL A 78 -26.92 7.72 -15.19
#